data_AF-A0A662GU32-F1
#
_entry.id   AF-A0A662GU32-F1
#
_cell.length_a   1.000
_cell.length_b   1.000
_cell.length_c   1.000
_cell.angle_alpha   90.00
_cell.angle_beta   90.00
_cell.angle_gamma   90.00
#
_symmetry.space_group_name_H-M   'P 1'
#
loop_
_entity.id
_entity.type
_entity.pdbx_description
1 polymer ?
#
loop_
_entity_poly.entity_id
_entity_poly.type
_entity_poly.pdbx_seq_one_letter_code
_entity_poly.pdbx_strand_id
1 'polypeptide(L)'
;MPSFRVTPWEVEGVVDYGKLLEEFGAYEITDELLSLMREAAGGLHALLSRRVFYAHRDLDAVLRDYAEGRGFFLYTGIAPSRSTMHLGHVVPFILTQWFQERFKVNAYIMVPDEEKYLAKKAANLRTVDELVERTILDIIALGFDPDRTFIFRDREYIRHLYTAAVVVARRINWSLVKAVFGFDGETSIGLIFYPALQIVPTLFERRRCLIPYGIDQDPYFRVQR
;
A
#
# COMPACT_ATOMS: atom_id res chain seq x y z
N MET A 1 -3.73 -23.51 20.34
CA MET A 1 -3.95 -23.28 18.89
C MET A 1 -2.69 -22.60 18.36
N PRO A 2 -2.16 -22.92 17.18
CA PRO A 2 -1.02 -22.17 16.66
C PRO A 2 -1.49 -20.73 16.44
N SER A 3 -1.01 -19.81 17.27
CA SER A 3 -1.24 -18.38 17.11
C SER A 3 -0.31 -17.89 16.00
N PHE A 4 -0.86 -17.39 14.91
CA PHE A 4 -0.07 -16.63 13.94
C PHE A 4 -0.17 -15.13 14.28
N ARG A 5 0.82 -14.34 13.88
CA ARG A 5 0.85 -12.88 14.10
C ARG A 5 1.15 -12.20 12.77
N VAL A 6 0.36 -11.20 12.42
CA VAL A 6 0.54 -10.38 11.20
C VAL A 6 0.53 -8.91 11.60
N THR A 7 1.63 -8.21 11.34
CA THR A 7 1.79 -6.76 11.52
C THR A 7 2.49 -6.17 10.27
N PRO A 8 2.55 -4.83 10.08
CA PRO A 8 3.28 -4.21 8.97
C PRO A 8 4.78 -4.52 8.92
N TRP A 9 5.33 -5.17 9.95
CA TRP A 9 6.75 -5.39 10.10
C TRP A 9 7.15 -6.86 10.27
N GLU A 10 6.22 -7.74 10.66
CA GLU A 10 6.46 -9.13 11.06
C GLU A 10 5.26 -10.04 10.74
N VAL A 11 5.54 -11.23 10.19
CA VAL A 11 4.59 -12.32 9.96
C VAL A 11 5.15 -13.61 10.56
N GLU A 12 4.43 -14.23 11.48
CA GLU A 12 4.83 -15.46 12.18
C GLU A 12 3.72 -16.52 12.17
N GLY A 13 4.06 -17.80 11.97
CA GLY A 13 3.14 -18.94 12.05
C GLY A 13 2.47 -19.34 10.72
N VAL A 14 1.60 -20.37 10.78
CA VAL A 14 0.76 -20.78 9.64
C VAL A 14 -0.49 -19.91 9.63
N VAL A 15 -0.59 -19.06 8.61
CA VAL A 15 -1.63 -18.03 8.50
C VAL A 15 -2.98 -18.64 8.11
N ASP A 16 -4.02 -18.37 8.90
CA ASP A 16 -5.41 -18.67 8.56
C ASP A 16 -6.05 -17.44 7.91
N TYR A 17 -6.16 -17.48 6.59
CA TYR A 17 -6.65 -16.34 5.80
C TYR A 17 -8.13 -16.02 6.04
N GLY A 18 -8.94 -16.99 6.47
CA GLY A 18 -10.34 -16.75 6.82
C GLY A 18 -10.46 -15.94 8.10
N LYS A 19 -9.71 -16.33 9.15
CA LYS A 19 -9.63 -15.55 10.40
C LYS A 19 -9.03 -14.16 10.19
N LEU A 20 -8.06 -14.03 9.29
CA LEU A 20 -7.52 -12.72 8.92
C LEU A 20 -8.58 -11.78 8.35
N LEU A 21 -9.52 -12.28 7.53
CA LEU A 21 -10.59 -11.42 7.01
C LEU A 21 -11.43 -10.81 8.13
N GLU A 22 -11.78 -11.60 9.15
CA GLU A 22 -12.53 -11.14 10.32
C GLU A 22 -11.73 -10.16 11.20
N GLU A 23 -10.48 -10.48 11.51
CA GLU A 23 -9.62 -9.65 12.38
C GLU A 23 -9.31 -8.29 11.75
N PHE A 24 -9.01 -8.29 10.45
CA PHE A 24 -8.74 -7.07 9.71
C PHE A 24 -10.06 -6.36 9.37
N GLY A 25 -11.17 -7.07 9.23
CA GLY A 25 -12.46 -6.55 8.79
C GLY A 25 -12.50 -6.30 7.28
N ALA A 26 -11.79 -7.12 6.51
CA ALA A 26 -11.77 -7.10 5.05
C ALA A 26 -12.76 -8.13 4.48
N TYR A 27 -13.10 -8.00 3.19
CA TYR A 27 -14.04 -8.88 2.50
C TYR A 27 -13.29 -9.83 1.57
N GLU A 28 -13.76 -11.07 1.43
CA GLU A 28 -13.25 -11.98 0.41
C GLU A 28 -13.61 -11.46 -0.99
N ILE A 29 -12.68 -11.59 -1.95
CA ILE A 29 -12.97 -11.37 -3.35
C ILE A 29 -13.80 -12.57 -3.86
N THR A 30 -15.10 -12.36 -4.01
CA THR A 30 -16.03 -13.42 -4.45
C THR A 30 -15.93 -13.70 -5.95
N ASP A 31 -16.47 -14.83 -6.40
CA ASP A 31 -16.48 -15.18 -7.84
C ASP A 31 -17.33 -14.19 -8.66
N GLU A 32 -18.37 -13.60 -8.06
CA GLU A 32 -19.17 -12.53 -8.67
C GLU A 32 -18.30 -11.28 -8.89
N LEU A 33 -17.50 -10.89 -7.89
CA LEU A 33 -16.63 -9.73 -8.00
C LEU A 33 -15.49 -9.97 -9.01
N LEU A 34 -14.93 -11.19 -9.07
CA LEU A 34 -13.97 -11.57 -10.11
C LEU A 34 -14.58 -11.52 -11.52
N SER A 35 -15.86 -11.85 -11.65
CA SER A 35 -16.58 -11.79 -12.93
C SER A 35 -16.80 -10.34 -13.36
N LEU A 36 -17.24 -9.47 -12.46
CA LEU A 36 -17.35 -8.02 -12.71
C LEU A 36 -16.00 -7.39 -13.07
N MET A 37 -14.93 -7.77 -12.36
CA MET A 37 -13.57 -7.31 -12.66
C MET A 37 -13.14 -7.75 -14.07
N ARG A 38 -13.43 -9.01 -14.44
CA ARG A 38 -13.10 -9.55 -15.76
C ARG A 38 -13.80 -8.77 -16.88
N GLU A 39 -15.07 -8.45 -16.70
CA GLU A 39 -15.85 -7.65 -17.65
C GLU A 39 -15.28 -6.22 -17.76
N ALA A 40 -15.06 -5.55 -16.63
CA ALA A 40 -14.59 -4.17 -16.59
C ALA A 40 -13.17 -4.00 -17.15
N ALA A 41 -12.27 -4.94 -16.88
CA ALA A 41 -10.87 -4.90 -17.32
C ALA A 41 -10.62 -5.58 -18.69
N GLY A 42 -11.62 -6.24 -19.27
CA GLY A 42 -11.45 -7.06 -20.49
C GLY A 42 -10.55 -8.28 -20.28
N GLY A 43 -10.48 -8.81 -19.06
CA GLY A 43 -9.62 -9.93 -18.68
C GLY A 43 -9.40 -10.03 -17.16
N LEU A 44 -8.79 -11.12 -16.70
CA LEU A 44 -8.49 -11.32 -15.28
C LEU A 44 -7.03 -11.72 -15.08
N HIS A 45 -6.31 -11.00 -14.23
CA HIS A 45 -4.91 -11.29 -13.93
C HIS A 45 -4.75 -12.63 -13.18
N ALA A 46 -3.64 -13.34 -13.40
CA ALA A 46 -3.36 -14.63 -12.75
C ALA A 46 -3.33 -14.54 -11.22
N LEU A 47 -2.88 -13.40 -10.67
CA LEU A 47 -2.87 -13.15 -9.22
C LEU A 47 -4.28 -13.05 -8.62
N LEU A 48 -5.27 -12.64 -9.42
CA LEU A 48 -6.68 -12.59 -9.00
C LEU A 48 -7.36 -13.95 -9.23
N SER A 49 -7.18 -14.55 -10.41
CA SER A 49 -7.82 -15.83 -10.75
C SER A 49 -7.34 -17.00 -9.88
N ARG A 50 -6.09 -16.95 -9.40
CA ARG A 50 -5.52 -17.93 -8.47
C ARG A 50 -5.68 -17.54 -7.00
N ARG A 51 -6.47 -16.50 -6.69
CA ARG A 51 -6.71 -16.00 -5.32
C ARG A 51 -5.42 -15.71 -4.53
N VAL A 52 -4.37 -15.23 -5.21
CA VAL A 52 -3.17 -14.70 -4.54
C VAL A 52 -3.54 -13.38 -3.86
N PHE A 53 -4.28 -12.53 -4.56
CA PHE A 53 -5.09 -11.48 -3.95
C PHE A 53 -6.47 -12.07 -3.68
N TYR A 54 -6.78 -12.23 -2.40
CA TYR A 54 -7.99 -12.94 -1.93
C TYR A 54 -8.95 -12.02 -1.16
N ALA A 55 -8.48 -10.86 -0.70
CA ALA A 55 -9.21 -9.94 0.15
C ALA A 55 -9.31 -8.55 -0.48
N HIS A 56 -10.35 -7.80 -0.14
CA HIS A 56 -10.53 -6.42 -0.57
C HIS A 56 -11.29 -5.56 0.45
N ARG A 57 -11.27 -4.24 0.20
CA ARG A 57 -12.17 -3.24 0.79
C ARG A 57 -12.68 -2.35 -0.32
N ASP A 58 -13.99 -2.21 -0.45
CA ASP A 58 -14.65 -1.33 -1.43
C ASP A 58 -14.24 -1.55 -2.91
N LEU A 59 -13.73 -2.73 -3.28
CA LEU A 59 -13.38 -3.03 -4.67
C LEU A 59 -14.60 -3.02 -5.57
N ASP A 60 -15.75 -3.45 -5.05
CA ASP A 60 -17.06 -3.30 -5.67
C ASP A 60 -17.41 -1.83 -5.94
N ALA A 61 -17.09 -0.92 -5.01
CA ALA A 61 -17.29 0.51 -5.19
C ALA A 61 -16.33 1.10 -6.23
N VAL A 62 -15.07 0.63 -6.28
CA VAL A 62 -14.11 1.02 -7.34
C VAL A 62 -14.63 0.61 -8.72
N LEU A 63 -15.12 -0.62 -8.87
CA LEU A 63 -15.68 -1.10 -10.13
C LEU A 63 -16.95 -0.34 -10.52
N ARG A 64 -17.80 0.01 -9.53
CA ARG A 64 -18.96 0.88 -9.75
C ARG A 64 -18.56 2.28 -10.20
N ASP A 65 -17.59 2.90 -9.55
CA ASP A 65 -17.06 4.22 -9.92
C ASP A 65 -16.49 4.21 -11.35
N TYR A 66 -15.84 3.12 -11.75
CA TYR A 66 -15.38 2.92 -13.12
C TYR A 66 -16.54 2.78 -14.12
N ALA A 67 -17.51 1.90 -13.84
CA ALA A 67 -18.67 1.66 -14.71
C ALA A 67 -19.52 2.92 -14.92
N GLU A 68 -19.60 3.79 -13.92
CA GLU A 68 -20.33 5.06 -13.96
C GLU A 68 -19.48 6.23 -14.50
N GLY A 69 -18.26 5.98 -14.97
CA GLY A 69 -17.38 6.98 -15.58
C GLY A 69 -16.75 7.98 -14.61
N ARG A 70 -16.88 7.79 -13.28
CA ARG A 70 -16.17 8.60 -12.27
C ARG A 70 -14.68 8.25 -12.22
N GLY A 71 -14.34 7.01 -12.55
CA GLY A 71 -12.98 6.49 -12.51
C GLY A 71 -12.39 6.43 -11.10
N PHE A 72 -11.12 6.06 -11.04
CA PHE A 72 -10.35 5.92 -9.81
C PHE A 72 -8.86 6.15 -10.11
N PHE A 73 -8.02 6.07 -9.09
CA PHE A 73 -6.57 6.09 -9.25
C PHE A 73 -5.91 5.01 -8.39
N LEU A 74 -4.67 4.70 -8.70
CA LEU A 74 -3.89 3.67 -8.03
C LEU A 74 -2.86 4.29 -7.09
N TYR A 75 -2.61 3.62 -5.98
CA TYR A 75 -1.51 3.92 -5.07
C TYR A 75 -0.86 2.62 -4.61
N THR A 76 0.47 2.60 -4.57
CA THR A 76 1.24 1.56 -3.88
C THR A 76 2.56 2.15 -3.40
N GLY A 77 3.39 1.38 -2.71
CA GLY A 77 4.67 1.88 -2.24
C GLY A 77 5.58 0.78 -1.71
N ILE A 78 6.86 1.14 -1.55
CA ILE A 78 7.85 0.25 -0.98
C ILE A 78 8.94 1.02 -0.27
N ALA A 79 9.15 0.68 1.00
CA ALA A 79 10.25 1.20 1.79
C ALA A 79 11.56 0.49 1.39
N PRO A 80 12.59 1.20 0.89
CA PRO A 80 13.87 0.59 0.57
C PRO A 80 14.48 -0.05 1.81
N SER A 81 14.82 -1.33 1.72
CA SER A 81 15.34 -2.14 2.83
C SER A 81 16.70 -2.74 2.50
N ARG A 82 17.25 -3.58 3.38
CA ARG A 82 18.66 -4.05 3.38
C ARG A 82 19.18 -4.65 2.05
N SER A 83 18.32 -4.94 1.08
CA SER A 83 18.70 -5.47 -0.25
C SER A 83 17.79 -4.91 -1.37
N THR A 84 18.12 -5.26 -2.61
CA THR A 84 17.24 -5.05 -3.78
C THR A 84 15.89 -5.74 -3.62
N MET A 85 14.91 -5.38 -4.46
CA MET A 85 13.60 -6.01 -4.44
C MET A 85 13.71 -7.52 -4.73
N HIS A 86 13.04 -8.35 -3.94
CA HIS A 86 12.83 -9.77 -4.23
C HIS A 86 11.42 -9.98 -4.79
N LEU A 87 11.12 -11.16 -5.32
CA LEU A 87 9.83 -11.46 -5.97
C LEU A 87 8.61 -11.09 -5.12
N GLY A 88 8.65 -11.33 -3.80
CA GLY A 88 7.55 -10.93 -2.90
C GLY A 88 7.24 -9.43 -2.91
N HIS A 89 8.26 -8.57 -3.04
CA HIS A 89 8.09 -7.12 -3.12
C HIS A 89 7.45 -6.70 -4.44
N VAL A 90 7.66 -7.45 -5.51
CA VAL A 90 7.23 -7.11 -6.87
C VAL A 90 5.75 -7.44 -7.11
N VAL A 91 5.19 -8.41 -6.37
CA VAL A 91 3.80 -8.91 -6.56
C VAL A 91 2.74 -7.79 -6.53
N PRO A 92 2.72 -6.85 -5.55
CA PRO A 92 1.78 -5.74 -5.56
C PRO A 92 1.96 -4.79 -6.76
N PHE A 93 3.20 -4.56 -7.19
CA PHE A 93 3.48 -3.70 -8.33
C PHE A 93 3.04 -4.33 -9.65
N ILE A 94 3.19 -5.64 -9.84
CA ILE A 94 2.68 -6.34 -11.03
C ILE A 94 1.16 -6.13 -11.14
N LEU A 95 0.42 -6.31 -10.04
CA LEU A 95 -1.02 -6.13 -10.08
C LEU A 95 -1.41 -4.65 -10.29
N THR A 96 -0.66 -3.72 -9.68
CA THR A 96 -0.85 -2.28 -9.87
C THR A 96 -0.62 -1.88 -11.32
N GLN A 97 0.46 -2.34 -11.94
CA GLN A 97 0.79 -2.07 -13.34
C GLN A 97 -0.30 -2.65 -14.26
N TRP A 98 -0.77 -3.87 -14.00
CA TRP A 98 -1.86 -4.47 -14.76
C TRP A 98 -3.15 -3.65 -14.65
N PHE A 99 -3.53 -3.19 -13.44
CA PHE A 99 -4.67 -2.31 -13.28
C PHE A 99 -4.49 -0.99 -14.06
N GLN A 100 -3.30 -0.39 -14.00
CA GLN A 100 -3.01 0.82 -14.74
C GLN A 100 -3.20 0.60 -16.25
N GLU A 101 -2.68 -0.51 -16.77
CA GLU A 101 -2.79 -0.85 -18.18
C GLU A 101 -4.24 -1.04 -18.62
N ARG A 102 -5.06 -1.77 -17.83
CA ARG A 102 -6.45 -2.09 -18.18
C ARG A 102 -7.41 -0.93 -18.04
N PHE A 103 -7.25 -0.15 -16.98
CA PHE A 103 -8.18 0.93 -16.64
C PHE A 103 -7.71 2.31 -17.11
N LYS A 104 -6.45 2.44 -17.59
CA LYS A 104 -5.84 3.71 -18.04
C LYS A 104 -5.92 4.81 -16.98
N VAL A 105 -5.74 4.44 -15.72
CA VAL A 105 -5.79 5.34 -14.55
C VAL A 105 -4.40 5.83 -14.15
N ASN A 106 -4.34 6.85 -13.29
CA ASN A 106 -3.08 7.32 -12.73
C ASN A 106 -2.57 6.33 -11.67
N ALA A 107 -1.26 6.22 -11.51
CA ALA A 107 -0.61 5.47 -10.44
C ALA A 107 0.39 6.35 -9.67
N TYR A 108 0.26 6.35 -8.35
CA TYR A 108 1.20 7.00 -7.44
C TYR A 108 2.01 5.94 -6.70
N ILE A 109 3.33 6.08 -6.72
CA ILE A 109 4.23 5.11 -6.10
C ILE A 109 5.10 5.84 -5.07
N MET A 110 4.90 5.50 -3.81
CA MET A 110 5.62 6.10 -2.68
C MET A 110 6.88 5.30 -2.36
N VAL A 111 8.00 6.00 -2.21
CA VAL A 111 9.27 5.45 -1.72
C VAL A 111 9.59 6.14 -0.37
N PRO A 112 9.10 5.59 0.75
CA PRO A 112 9.34 6.11 2.09
C PRO A 112 10.77 5.81 2.54
N ASP A 113 11.68 6.72 2.23
CA ASP A 113 13.11 6.55 2.39
C ASP A 113 13.61 6.92 3.80
N GLU A 114 12.71 7.26 4.70
CA GLU A 114 12.94 7.43 6.13
C GLU A 114 12.37 6.29 6.99
N GLU A 115 11.37 5.52 6.52
CA GLU A 115 10.60 4.57 7.35
C GLU A 115 11.51 3.52 8.01
N LYS A 116 12.35 2.85 7.22
CA LYS A 116 13.27 1.83 7.75
C LYS A 116 14.34 2.44 8.67
N TYR A 117 14.74 3.68 8.46
CA TYR A 117 15.65 4.39 9.36
C TYR A 117 14.98 4.71 10.70
N LEU A 118 13.76 5.26 10.66
CA LEU A 118 12.95 5.57 11.84
C LEU A 118 12.59 4.32 12.65
N ALA A 119 12.39 3.18 11.98
CA ALA A 119 12.18 1.87 12.56
C ALA A 119 13.46 1.19 13.08
N LYS A 120 14.62 1.86 13.04
CA LYS A 120 15.93 1.30 13.42
C LYS A 120 16.30 0.02 12.65
N LYS A 121 15.73 -0.17 11.45
CA LYS A 121 16.00 -1.30 10.54
C LYS A 121 17.12 -0.98 9.53
N ALA A 122 17.46 0.31 9.36
CA ALA A 122 18.60 0.80 8.61
C ALA A 122 19.57 1.57 9.52
N ALA A 123 20.88 1.38 9.31
CA ALA A 123 21.92 1.97 10.17
C ALA A 123 22.06 3.50 9.99
N ASN A 124 21.90 4.00 8.78
CA ASN A 124 21.99 5.42 8.46
C ASN A 124 21.22 5.72 7.16
N LEU A 125 20.90 6.99 6.94
CA LEU A 125 20.15 7.44 5.76
C LEU A 125 20.93 7.31 4.46
N ARG A 126 22.26 7.45 4.48
CA ARG A 126 23.10 7.31 3.27
C ARG A 126 22.96 5.93 2.65
N THR A 127 22.94 4.88 3.47
CA THR A 127 22.69 3.51 2.98
C THR A 127 21.30 3.37 2.36
N VAL A 128 20.28 4.06 2.91
CA VAL A 128 18.93 4.06 2.32
C VAL A 128 18.92 4.79 0.98
N ASP A 129 19.64 5.91 0.87
CA ASP A 129 19.74 6.70 -0.36
C ASP A 129 20.30 5.86 -1.53
N GLU A 130 21.31 5.04 -1.28
CA GLU A 130 21.89 4.11 -2.27
C GLU A 130 20.90 3.04 -2.74
N LEU A 131 19.92 2.68 -1.92
CA LEU A 131 18.90 1.68 -2.23
C LEU A 131 17.71 2.28 -2.98
N VAL A 132 17.36 3.54 -2.71
CA VAL A 132 16.25 4.24 -3.38
C VAL A 132 16.38 4.17 -4.89
N GLU A 133 17.55 4.51 -5.43
CA GLU A 133 17.77 4.51 -6.89
C GLU A 133 17.54 3.12 -7.49
N ARG A 134 18.08 2.07 -6.87
CA ARG A 134 17.89 0.68 -7.32
C ARG A 134 16.42 0.25 -7.24
N THR A 135 15.73 0.59 -6.16
CA THR A 135 14.30 0.32 -5.99
C THR A 135 13.47 1.01 -7.07
N ILE A 136 13.79 2.26 -7.43
CA ILE A 136 13.10 2.96 -8.51
C ILE A 136 13.36 2.29 -9.87
N LEU A 137 14.60 1.84 -10.14
CA LEU A 137 14.91 1.08 -11.36
C LEU A 137 14.14 -0.23 -11.43
N ASP A 138 14.05 -0.98 -10.33
CA ASP A 138 13.27 -2.21 -10.23
C ASP A 138 11.77 -1.95 -10.53
N ILE A 139 11.21 -0.84 -10.03
CA ILE A 139 9.82 -0.45 -10.26
C ILE A 139 9.58 -0.07 -11.74
N ILE A 140 10.43 0.78 -12.32
CA ILE A 140 10.26 1.26 -13.69
C ILE A 140 10.41 0.10 -14.69
N ALA A 141 11.26 -0.89 -14.39
CA ALA A 141 11.42 -2.08 -15.21
C ALA A 141 10.13 -2.92 -15.37
N LEU A 142 9.12 -2.71 -14.52
CA LEU A 142 7.82 -3.38 -14.62
C LEU A 142 6.92 -2.81 -15.74
N GLY A 143 7.29 -1.67 -16.35
CA GLY A 143 6.57 -1.13 -17.50
C GLY A 143 5.31 -0.34 -17.14
N PHE A 144 5.38 0.49 -16.11
CA PHE A 144 4.36 1.49 -15.82
C PHE A 144 4.31 2.56 -16.93
N ASP A 145 3.13 3.14 -17.16
CA ASP A 145 2.94 4.23 -18.14
C ASP A 145 3.60 5.52 -17.62
N PRO A 146 4.64 6.07 -18.29
CA PRO A 146 5.39 7.22 -17.78
C PRO A 146 4.56 8.51 -17.73
N ASP A 147 3.50 8.63 -18.53
CA ASP A 147 2.63 9.82 -18.55
C ASP A 147 1.53 9.76 -17.48
N ARG A 148 1.31 8.58 -16.88
CA ARG A 148 0.28 8.34 -15.85
C ARG A 148 0.86 7.82 -14.54
N THR A 149 2.17 7.86 -14.35
CA THR A 149 2.83 7.35 -13.15
C THR A 149 3.66 8.45 -12.49
N PHE A 150 3.46 8.64 -11.20
CA PHE A 150 4.29 9.51 -10.39
C PHE A 150 4.93 8.70 -9.27
N ILE A 151 6.23 8.43 -9.41
CA ILE A 151 7.07 7.83 -8.37
C ILE A 151 7.69 8.96 -7.57
N PHE A 152 7.52 8.96 -6.25
CA PHE A 152 8.08 10.01 -5.40
C PHE A 152 8.75 9.42 -4.17
N ARG A 153 9.84 10.07 -3.80
CA ARG A 153 10.60 9.84 -2.59
C ARG A 153 10.10 10.77 -1.50
N ASP A 154 9.81 10.26 -0.31
CA ASP A 154 9.16 11.03 0.74
C ASP A 154 9.98 12.24 1.19
N ARG A 155 11.27 12.05 1.53
CA ARG A 155 12.14 13.17 1.95
C ARG A 155 12.32 14.25 0.87
N GLU A 156 12.19 13.89 -0.40
CA GLU A 156 12.28 14.82 -1.53
C GLU A 156 10.97 15.56 -1.78
N TYR A 157 9.83 14.85 -1.70
CA TYR A 157 8.50 15.38 -1.98
C TYR A 157 7.78 15.93 -0.73
N ILE A 158 8.44 15.90 0.44
CA ILE A 158 7.86 16.22 1.76
C ILE A 158 7.15 17.57 1.80
N ARG A 159 7.64 18.58 1.06
CA ARG A 159 7.01 19.91 0.99
C ARG A 159 5.54 19.83 0.55
N HIS A 160 5.21 18.88 -0.33
CA HIS A 160 3.87 18.67 -0.86
C HIS A 160 3.03 17.76 0.05
N LEU A 161 3.66 16.86 0.80
CA LEU A 161 2.99 15.93 1.71
C LEU A 161 2.65 16.56 3.07
N TYR A 162 3.51 17.42 3.59
CA TYR A 162 3.50 17.82 5.00
C TYR A 162 2.19 18.47 5.44
N THR A 163 1.62 19.36 4.64
CA THR A 163 0.36 20.04 4.99
C THR A 163 -0.79 19.04 5.12
N ALA A 164 -0.90 18.09 4.19
CA ALA A 164 -1.91 17.03 4.26
C ALA A 164 -1.64 16.09 5.44
N ALA A 165 -0.37 15.74 5.68
CA ALA A 165 0.02 14.90 6.81
C ALA A 165 -0.34 15.52 8.15
N VAL A 166 -0.23 16.85 8.31
CA VAL A 166 -0.68 17.57 9.52
C VAL A 166 -2.20 17.42 9.72
N VAL A 167 -2.99 17.52 8.64
CA VAL A 167 -4.45 17.34 8.70
C VAL A 167 -4.82 15.90 9.10
N VAL A 168 -4.13 14.91 8.53
CA VAL A 168 -4.33 13.49 8.85
C VAL A 168 -3.89 13.20 10.29
N ALA A 169 -2.69 13.63 10.68
CA ALA A 169 -2.13 13.41 12.01
C ALA A 169 -3.00 13.99 13.13
N ARG A 170 -3.71 15.09 12.87
CA ARG A 170 -4.68 15.65 13.84
C ARG A 170 -5.82 14.68 14.19
N ARG A 171 -6.17 13.74 13.29
CA ARG A 171 -7.24 12.74 13.50
C ARG A 171 -6.72 11.45 14.13
N ILE A 172 -5.40 11.22 14.11
CA ILE A 172 -4.77 10.01 14.61
C ILE A 172 -4.18 10.31 16.00
N ASN A 173 -4.82 9.80 17.05
CA ASN A 173 -4.35 9.99 18.43
C ASN A 173 -3.39 8.86 18.89
N TRP A 174 -2.72 9.09 20.02
CA TRP A 174 -1.76 8.13 20.61
C TRP A 174 -2.38 6.76 20.89
N SER A 175 -3.60 6.73 21.44
CA SER A 175 -4.29 5.48 21.77
C SER A 175 -4.56 4.63 20.52
N LEU A 176 -4.92 5.27 19.40
CA LEU A 176 -5.15 4.60 18.12
C LEU A 176 -3.86 4.00 17.56
N VAL A 177 -2.78 4.77 17.50
CA VAL A 177 -1.51 4.23 16.98
C VAL A 177 -0.95 3.14 17.86
N LYS A 178 -1.08 3.25 19.18
CA LYS A 178 -0.71 2.17 20.10
C LYS A 178 -1.52 0.89 19.84
N ALA A 179 -2.83 1.01 19.64
CA ALA A 179 -3.71 -0.13 19.39
C ALA A 179 -3.45 -0.80 18.04
N VAL A 180 -3.21 0.00 16.98
CA VAL A 180 -3.09 -0.49 15.60
C VAL A 180 -1.67 -0.93 15.26
N PHE A 181 -0.68 -0.16 15.70
CA PHE A 181 0.73 -0.32 15.32
C PHE A 181 1.59 -0.86 16.46
N GLY A 182 1.05 -1.03 17.66
CA GLY A 182 1.80 -1.56 18.81
C GLY A 182 2.90 -0.61 19.31
N PHE A 183 2.84 0.68 18.97
CA PHE A 183 3.82 1.66 19.40
C PHE A 183 3.81 1.88 20.92
N ASP A 184 4.98 2.14 21.46
CA ASP A 184 5.24 2.27 22.90
C ASP A 184 6.17 3.46 23.21
N GLY A 185 6.59 3.58 24.48
CA GLY A 185 7.44 4.67 24.94
C GLY A 185 8.85 4.69 24.35
N GLU A 186 9.30 3.62 23.69
CA GLU A 186 10.61 3.55 23.02
C GLU A 186 10.54 3.86 21.53
N THR A 187 9.32 3.92 20.99
CA THR A 187 9.06 4.23 19.58
C THR A 187 9.39 5.70 19.29
N SER A 188 10.16 5.95 18.22
CA SER A 188 10.55 7.32 17.87
C SER A 188 9.35 8.18 17.44
N ILE A 189 9.36 9.47 17.78
CA ILE A 189 8.30 10.40 17.37
C ILE A 189 8.11 10.47 15.85
N GLY A 190 9.17 10.23 15.08
CA GLY A 190 9.11 10.17 13.63
C GLY A 190 8.33 8.94 13.16
N LEU A 191 8.59 7.76 13.74
CA LEU A 191 7.85 6.54 13.39
C LEU A 191 6.39 6.61 13.86
N ILE A 192 6.11 7.28 14.97
CA ILE A 192 4.74 7.55 15.44
C ILE A 192 3.98 8.44 14.45
N PHE A 193 4.65 9.41 13.83
CA PHE A 193 4.06 10.31 12.83
C PHE A 193 3.91 9.67 11.45
N TYR A 194 4.79 8.74 11.10
CA TYR A 194 4.86 8.12 9.77
C TYR A 194 3.53 7.56 9.21
N PRO A 195 2.62 6.95 10.00
CA PRO A 195 1.30 6.56 9.49
C PRO A 195 0.54 7.69 8.81
N ALA A 196 0.69 8.93 9.27
CA ALA A 196 0.07 10.08 8.62
C ALA A 196 0.64 10.33 7.22
N LEU A 197 1.96 10.17 7.02
CA LEU A 197 2.60 10.29 5.70
C LEU A 197 2.11 9.20 4.75
N GLN A 198 2.07 7.94 5.20
CA GLN A 198 1.64 6.82 4.35
C GLN A 198 0.16 6.89 3.94
N ILE A 199 -0.67 7.64 4.67
CA ILE A 199 -2.07 7.86 4.33
C ILE A 199 -2.25 8.97 3.29
N VAL A 200 -1.40 10.00 3.27
CA VAL A 200 -1.58 11.17 2.38
C VAL A 200 -1.77 10.83 0.90
N PRO A 201 -1.03 9.86 0.30
CA PRO A 201 -1.18 9.53 -1.11
C PRO A 201 -2.59 9.06 -1.49
N THR A 202 -3.38 8.52 -0.55
CA THR A 202 -4.77 8.15 -0.80
C THR A 202 -5.69 9.37 -1.05
N LEU A 203 -5.17 10.58 -0.82
CA LEU A 203 -5.88 11.86 -0.95
C LEU A 203 -5.35 12.70 -2.12
N PHE A 204 -4.45 12.17 -2.95
CA PHE A 204 -3.87 12.91 -4.08
C PHE A 204 -4.89 13.33 -5.14
N GLU A 205 -5.99 12.58 -5.25
CA GLU A 205 -7.10 12.94 -6.09
C GLU A 205 -8.42 12.90 -5.32
N ARG A 206 -9.46 13.55 -5.88
CA ARG A 206 -10.83 13.46 -5.38
C ARG A 206 -11.51 12.13 -5.73
N ARG A 207 -10.97 11.40 -6.71
CA ARG A 207 -11.47 10.08 -7.12
C ARG A 207 -11.11 9.05 -6.05
N ARG A 208 -11.74 7.88 -6.10
CA ARG A 208 -11.43 6.78 -5.18
C ARG A 208 -10.01 6.25 -5.44
N CYS A 209 -9.29 5.93 -4.37
CA CYS A 209 -7.98 5.30 -4.42
C CYS A 209 -8.14 3.77 -4.34
N LEU A 210 -7.48 3.02 -5.25
CA LEU A 210 -7.32 1.58 -5.17
C LEU A 210 -5.85 1.26 -4.83
N ILE A 211 -5.64 0.42 -3.82
CA ILE A 211 -4.30 0.12 -3.30
C ILE A 211 -4.07 -1.40 -3.35
N PRO A 212 -3.27 -1.91 -4.28
CA PRO A 212 -2.77 -3.28 -4.21
C PRO A 212 -1.62 -3.36 -3.19
N TYR A 213 -1.82 -4.12 -2.12
CA TYR A 213 -0.83 -4.27 -1.03
C TYR A 213 -0.84 -5.68 -0.43
N GLY A 214 0.25 -6.04 0.26
CA GLY A 214 0.32 -7.21 1.12
C GLY A 214 -0.39 -6.95 2.46
N ILE A 215 -1.07 -7.95 3.01
CA ILE A 215 -1.98 -7.82 4.17
C ILE A 215 -1.35 -7.11 5.39
N ASP A 216 -0.02 -7.18 5.53
CA ASP A 216 0.77 -6.47 6.54
C ASP A 216 0.57 -4.95 6.49
N GLN A 217 0.25 -4.36 5.33
CA GLN A 217 0.02 -2.92 5.16
C GLN A 217 -1.41 -2.45 5.48
N ASP A 218 -2.38 -3.36 5.67
CA ASP A 218 -3.78 -3.00 5.97
C ASP A 218 -3.97 -2.05 7.17
N PRO A 219 -3.19 -2.14 8.26
CA PRO A 219 -3.32 -1.25 9.42
C PRO A 219 -3.28 0.26 9.06
N TYR A 220 -2.47 0.67 8.08
CA TYR A 220 -2.43 2.06 7.62
C TYR A 220 -3.74 2.49 6.97
N PHE A 221 -4.30 1.63 6.11
CA PHE A 221 -5.50 1.94 5.33
C PHE A 221 -6.79 1.71 6.12
N ARG A 222 -6.74 0.91 7.17
CA ARG A 222 -7.82 0.85 8.17
C ARG A 222 -7.94 2.16 8.94
N VAL A 223 -6.82 2.78 9.31
CA VAL A 223 -6.80 4.09 10.00
C VAL A 223 -7.23 5.23 9.08
N GLN A 224 -7.01 5.10 7.78
CA GLN A 224 -7.39 6.11 6.79
C GLN A 224 -8.91 6.32 6.65
N ARG A 225 -9.69 5.27 6.88
CA ARG A 225 -11.14 5.20 6.60
C ARG A 225 -11.98 5.69 7.77
#